data_AF-A0A9W8J676-F1
#
_entry.id   AF-A0A9W8J676-F1
#
_cell.length_a   1.000
_cell.length_b   1.000
_cell.length_c   1.000
_cell.angle_alpha   90.00
_cell.angle_beta   90.00
_cell.angle_gamma   90.00
#
_symmetry.space_group_name_H-M   'P 1'
#
loop_
_entity.id
_entity.type
_entity.pdbx_description
1 polymer ?
#
loop_
_entity_poly.entity_id
_entity_poly.type
_entity_poly.pdbx_seq_one_letter_code
_entity_poly.pdbx_strand_id
1 'polypeptide(L)'
;MRRVHSRARGKRFQSVDSNAPAATIENDTKKRESTSLSVAPVPTSVASHASNKNQLTPARSATQAPGEAVAKTTKATCTPSPTTNVPPSATWTSCPYVGRDGKVNPDVRDLTGPAAINTMSQYALYGSIAFATKRTAKYSQDVVNAIDIFFLYPSTKMNPNVNYGQMVRGNGPEGKKGTFTGVLDIRGIVKVINAILILKSGGSAEWTNSKDEDMRSWVSDYTRWLEDSDIGAMASTRPNNHVTFYTGQLAASKLYVGDKQGAINVLQRFFKNEFRDQIAASGEQPFEGIRAKPLHYRSFNLEALIMNAKLGDALGIDLWSAKSKYGATIQTALDYAITCDPNGEDVLDLVPHVAAVSAAYGDPTGRYKSFLSKTMSNYESRPLWFYNQPSAFTKSATSGKSKRGVIFGRDDDASEEGGSNEQPTVQGGPVAGRPSIPFACPEAFKDTAKVEIDNGIYVTCEQLRPFYETNVPQLE
;
A
#
# COMPACT_ATOMS: atom_id res chain seq x y z
N MET A 1 67.78 -14.10 -13.14
CA MET A 1 67.66 -12.67 -12.76
C MET A 1 66.28 -12.45 -12.14
N ARG A 2 66.26 -11.93 -10.89
CA ARG A 2 65.17 -11.36 -10.04
C ARG A 2 63.71 -11.76 -10.38
N ARG A 3 62.98 -12.62 -9.64
CA ARG A 3 62.41 -12.55 -8.25
C ARG A 3 61.75 -11.22 -7.86
N VAL A 4 60.42 -11.24 -7.65
CA VAL A 4 59.73 -10.72 -6.45
C VAL A 4 58.49 -11.57 -6.13
N HIS A 5 58.35 -11.97 -4.86
CA HIS A 5 57.22 -12.66 -4.21
C HIS A 5 56.31 -11.66 -3.50
N SER A 6 55.03 -12.01 -3.27
CA SER A 6 54.24 -11.69 -2.06
C SER A 6 52.79 -12.24 -2.20
N ARG A 7 52.48 -13.44 -1.69
CA ARG A 7 51.99 -13.81 -0.33
C ARG A 7 50.45 -13.87 -0.21
N ALA A 8 49.95 -15.10 -0.17
CA ALA A 8 48.60 -15.48 0.24
C ALA A 8 48.42 -15.40 1.77
N ARG A 9 47.20 -15.08 2.22
CA ARG A 9 46.69 -15.41 3.55
C ARG A 9 45.20 -15.74 3.45
N GLY A 10 44.89 -17.04 3.58
CA GLY A 10 43.55 -17.50 3.95
C GLY A 10 43.32 -17.32 5.45
N LYS A 11 42.07 -17.03 5.84
CA LYS A 11 41.60 -17.24 7.21
C LYS A 11 40.26 -17.98 7.17
N ARG A 12 40.27 -19.13 7.84
CA ARG A 12 39.17 -20.00 8.24
C ARG A 12 38.07 -19.20 8.95
N PHE A 13 36.82 -19.46 8.59
CA PHE A 13 35.65 -19.17 9.43
C PHE A 13 35.54 -20.25 10.52
N GLN A 14 35.49 -19.84 11.78
CA GLN A 14 35.08 -20.67 12.92
C GLN A 14 33.63 -20.31 13.27
N SER A 15 32.83 -21.36 13.50
CA SER A 15 31.49 -21.31 14.07
C SER A 15 31.54 -20.78 15.50
N VAL A 16 30.60 -19.92 15.86
CA VAL A 16 30.39 -19.49 17.25
C VAL A 16 29.06 -20.08 17.71
N ASP A 17 29.17 -21.05 18.62
CA ASP A 17 28.08 -21.60 19.42
C ASP A 17 27.47 -20.50 20.30
N SER A 18 26.14 -20.41 20.28
CA SER A 18 25.36 -19.54 21.15
C SER A 18 24.96 -20.28 22.42
N ASN A 19 25.74 -20.12 23.49
CA ASN A 19 25.33 -20.32 24.87
C ASN A 19 25.70 -19.05 25.65
N ALA A 20 24.69 -18.30 26.11
CA ALA A 20 24.88 -17.25 27.11
C ALA A 20 23.70 -17.27 28.11
N PRO A 21 23.94 -17.00 29.41
CA PRO A 21 23.07 -17.42 30.50
C PRO A 21 22.02 -16.36 30.88
N ALA A 22 20.98 -16.84 31.58
CA ALA A 22 19.89 -16.06 32.14
C ALA A 22 20.37 -15.00 33.14
N ALA A 23 19.89 -13.75 32.99
CA ALA A 23 20.10 -12.68 33.94
C ALA A 23 18.93 -12.60 34.92
N THR A 24 19.25 -12.73 36.19
CA THR A 24 18.40 -12.60 37.38
C THR A 24 17.91 -11.15 37.53
N ILE A 25 16.63 -10.97 37.83
CA ILE A 25 16.04 -9.66 38.17
C ILE A 25 16.23 -9.44 39.69
N GLU A 26 17.07 -8.49 40.06
CA GLU A 26 17.11 -7.93 41.42
C GLU A 26 16.12 -6.77 41.54
N ASN A 27 15.26 -6.86 42.56
CA ASN A 27 14.37 -5.79 43.01
C ASN A 27 15.19 -4.73 43.74
N ASP A 28 15.24 -3.50 43.21
CA ASP A 28 15.71 -2.35 43.99
C ASP A 28 14.60 -1.30 44.13
N THR A 29 14.20 -1.08 45.37
CA THR A 29 13.14 -0.16 45.79
C THR A 29 13.78 1.18 46.15
N LYS A 30 13.63 2.19 45.29
CA LYS A 30 13.92 3.58 45.66
C LYS A 30 12.80 4.52 45.26
N LYS A 31 12.21 5.12 46.32
CA LYS A 31 11.29 6.27 46.33
C LYS A 31 11.65 7.29 45.25
N ARG A 32 10.67 7.68 44.44
CA ARG A 32 10.69 8.92 43.67
C ARG A 32 9.46 9.74 44.03
N GLU A 33 9.71 10.96 44.47
CA GLU A 33 8.75 11.96 44.92
C GLU A 33 7.78 12.37 43.80
N SER A 34 6.51 12.52 44.16
CA SER A 34 5.44 12.97 43.28
C SER A 34 5.57 14.47 43.01
N THR A 35 5.62 14.85 41.73
CA THR A 35 5.25 16.20 41.29
C THR A 35 4.06 16.09 40.36
N SER A 36 2.93 16.64 40.82
CA SER A 36 1.65 16.73 40.13
C SER A 36 1.74 17.73 38.97
N LEU A 37 1.46 17.31 37.74
CA LEU A 37 1.22 18.22 36.63
C LEU A 37 -0.28 18.50 36.51
N SER A 38 -0.63 19.76 36.75
CA SER A 38 -1.98 20.30 36.63
C SER A 38 -2.45 20.35 35.18
N VAL A 39 -3.63 19.81 34.93
CA VAL A 39 -4.35 19.85 33.64
C VAL A 39 -4.99 21.22 33.45
N ALA A 40 -4.70 21.89 32.34
CA ALA A 40 -5.39 23.11 31.92
C ALA A 40 -6.74 22.76 31.24
N PRO A 41 -7.82 23.52 31.49
CA PRO A 41 -9.15 23.20 30.96
C PRO A 41 -9.28 23.54 29.47
N VAL A 42 -9.91 22.61 28.73
CA VAL A 42 -10.27 22.74 27.31
C VAL A 42 -11.56 23.57 27.18
N PRO A 43 -11.60 24.65 26.37
CA PRO A 43 -12.83 25.39 26.15
C PRO A 43 -13.75 24.62 25.18
N THR A 44 -14.93 24.28 25.68
CA THR A 44 -16.06 23.75 24.93
C THR A 44 -16.76 24.92 24.22
N SER A 45 -16.90 24.87 22.89
CA SER A 45 -17.85 25.75 22.19
C SER A 45 -18.89 24.89 21.47
N VAL A 46 -20.11 24.97 21.99
CA VAL A 46 -21.34 24.44 21.42
C VAL A 46 -21.87 25.52 20.48
N ALA A 47 -22.07 25.19 19.21
CA ALA A 47 -22.77 26.08 18.27
C ALA A 47 -24.28 25.91 18.45
N SER A 48 -24.97 26.96 18.89
CA SER A 48 -26.41 27.09 18.79
C SER A 48 -26.76 28.31 17.93
N HIS A 49 -27.75 28.14 17.05
CA HIS A 49 -28.36 29.19 16.25
C HIS A 49 -29.22 30.11 17.12
N ALA A 50 -29.12 31.43 16.94
CA ALA A 50 -30.23 32.38 17.09
C ALA A 50 -29.91 33.77 16.51
N SER A 51 -30.95 34.41 15.95
CA SER A 51 -30.99 35.66 15.18
C SER A 51 -30.92 36.97 15.98
N ASN A 52 -30.49 38.03 15.26
CA ASN A 52 -30.93 39.45 15.29
C ASN A 52 -30.90 40.28 16.59
N LYS A 53 -30.16 41.41 16.59
CA LYS A 53 -30.68 42.80 16.42
C LYS A 53 -29.59 43.88 16.63
N ASN A 54 -29.73 44.96 15.86
CA ASN A 54 -29.02 46.25 15.94
C ASN A 54 -29.06 46.92 17.32
N GLN A 55 -27.97 47.57 17.72
CA GLN A 55 -28.02 48.88 18.41
C GLN A 55 -26.68 49.64 18.30
N LEU A 56 -26.79 50.96 18.12
CA LEU A 56 -25.75 51.94 17.78
C LEU A 56 -25.18 52.70 19.00
N THR A 57 -23.86 52.98 18.94
CA THR A 57 -23.09 54.19 19.37
C THR A 57 -22.82 54.47 20.87
N PRO A 58 -21.80 55.32 21.24
CA PRO A 58 -20.88 56.13 20.43
C PRO A 58 -19.36 56.03 20.75
N ALA A 59 -18.60 56.72 19.89
CA ALA A 59 -17.16 56.81 19.74
C ALA A 59 -16.32 57.31 20.94
N ARG A 60 -15.05 56.89 20.98
CA ARG A 60 -13.93 57.65 21.56
C ARG A 60 -12.72 57.62 20.62
N SER A 61 -12.05 58.77 20.62
CA SER A 61 -11.13 59.30 19.61
C SER A 61 -9.86 58.52 19.31
N ALA A 62 -9.40 58.78 18.09
CA ALA A 62 -8.18 58.32 17.46
C ALA A 62 -6.88 58.71 18.17
N THR A 63 -5.90 57.81 18.09
CA THR A 63 -4.49 58.12 18.02
C THR A 63 -3.92 57.41 16.78
N GLN A 64 -3.40 58.20 15.84
CA GLN A 64 -2.74 57.74 14.62
C GLN A 64 -1.43 57.03 14.96
N ALA A 65 -1.25 55.82 14.45
CA ALA A 65 0.06 55.19 14.30
C ALA A 65 0.61 55.50 12.90
N PRO A 66 1.93 55.66 12.73
CA PRO A 66 2.53 56.19 11.52
C PRO A 66 2.43 55.20 10.35
N GLY A 67 2.27 55.76 9.15
CA GLY A 67 2.08 55.01 7.90
C GLY A 67 3.10 53.91 7.68
N GLU A 68 2.60 52.72 7.33
CA GLU A 68 3.41 51.63 6.83
C GLU A 68 4.16 52.10 5.59
N ALA A 69 5.47 52.22 5.72
CA ALA A 69 6.35 52.26 4.56
C ALA A 69 6.10 50.97 3.76
N VAL A 70 5.74 51.13 2.49
CA VAL A 70 5.61 50.03 1.53
C VAL A 70 6.94 49.28 1.52
N ALA A 71 6.97 48.15 2.24
CA ALA A 71 8.11 47.26 2.24
C ALA A 71 8.27 46.76 0.81
N LYS A 72 9.35 47.19 0.14
CA LYS A 72 9.79 46.62 -1.13
C LYS A 72 9.80 45.11 -0.95
N THR A 73 8.93 44.40 -1.66
CA THR A 73 8.93 42.93 -1.74
C THR A 73 10.22 42.51 -2.42
N THR A 74 11.29 42.35 -1.64
CA THR A 74 12.45 41.57 -2.02
C THR A 74 11.95 40.16 -2.27
N LYS A 75 12.07 39.68 -3.52
CA LYS A 75 11.81 38.28 -3.86
C LYS A 75 12.63 37.41 -2.89
N ALA A 76 11.96 36.73 -1.97
CA ALA A 76 12.61 35.80 -1.07
C ALA A 76 13.28 34.70 -1.93
N THR A 77 14.61 34.70 -1.97
CA THR A 77 15.37 33.65 -2.64
C THR A 77 15.33 32.41 -1.78
N CYS A 78 14.78 31.32 -2.30
CA CYS A 78 14.66 30.03 -1.59
C CYS A 78 15.96 29.25 -1.39
N THR A 79 17.06 29.97 -1.46
CA THR A 79 18.40 29.47 -1.23
C THR A 79 19.15 30.53 -0.42
N PRO A 80 19.25 30.44 0.90
CA PRO A 80 20.33 31.11 1.59
C PRO A 80 21.60 30.30 1.29
N SER A 81 22.29 30.65 0.20
CA SER A 81 23.69 30.23 0.04
C SER A 81 24.47 30.72 1.27
N PRO A 82 25.27 29.89 1.98
CA PRO A 82 25.84 28.61 1.54
C PRO A 82 25.24 27.37 2.21
N THR A 83 24.05 27.42 2.80
CA THR A 83 23.51 26.29 3.59
C THR A 83 22.57 25.39 2.76
N THR A 84 22.68 24.07 2.95
CA THR A 84 21.74 23.07 2.38
C THR A 84 20.38 23.03 3.09
N ASN A 85 20.17 23.88 4.10
CA ASN A 85 18.98 23.89 4.93
C ASN A 85 18.25 25.22 4.78
N VAL A 86 16.91 25.14 4.73
CA VAL A 86 16.01 26.31 4.74
C VAL A 86 15.34 26.36 6.12
N PRO A 87 15.10 27.54 6.71
CA PRO A 87 14.33 27.63 7.95
C PRO A 87 12.97 26.93 7.78
N PRO A 88 12.48 26.16 8.78
CA PRO A 88 11.21 25.43 8.66
C PRO A 88 10.04 26.32 8.22
N SER A 89 9.97 27.56 8.72
CA SER A 89 8.94 28.54 8.36
C SER A 89 8.99 29.01 6.90
N ALA A 90 10.17 29.03 6.27
CA ALA A 90 10.32 29.43 4.87
C ALA A 90 9.60 28.46 3.93
N THR A 91 9.57 27.17 4.30
CA THR A 91 8.87 26.13 3.53
C THR A 91 7.34 26.23 3.56
N TRP A 92 6.79 27.02 4.48
CA TRP A 92 5.35 27.30 4.58
C TRP A 92 4.94 28.64 3.96
N THR A 93 5.90 29.50 3.62
CA THR A 93 5.62 30.92 3.31
C THR A 93 6.19 31.37 1.98
N SER A 94 7.46 31.09 1.72
CA SER A 94 8.17 31.62 0.56
C SER A 94 8.74 30.55 -0.37
N CYS A 95 8.89 29.31 0.10
CA CYS A 95 9.62 28.26 -0.59
C CYS A 95 8.77 27.02 -0.84
N PRO A 96 8.06 26.97 -1.98
CA PRO A 96 7.24 25.84 -2.34
C PRO A 96 8.11 24.61 -2.65
N TYR A 97 7.61 23.44 -2.28
CA TYR A 97 8.22 22.16 -2.65
C TYR A 97 8.07 21.91 -4.15
N VAL A 98 8.99 21.13 -4.71
CA VAL A 98 8.92 20.63 -6.08
C VAL A 98 9.08 19.11 -6.06
N GLY A 99 8.25 18.42 -6.84
CA GLY A 99 8.33 16.97 -7.00
C GLY A 99 9.66 16.57 -7.65
N ARG A 100 10.40 15.68 -6.99
CA ARG A 100 11.61 15.05 -7.55
C ARG A 100 11.48 13.55 -7.36
N ASP A 101 11.06 12.88 -8.43
CA ASP A 101 10.76 11.46 -8.40
C ASP A 101 11.95 10.63 -7.87
N GLY A 102 11.66 9.63 -7.04
CA GLY A 102 12.66 8.78 -6.39
C GLY A 102 13.57 9.44 -5.36
N LYS A 103 13.42 10.75 -5.07
CA LYS A 103 14.23 11.49 -4.09
C LYS A 103 13.42 11.80 -2.83
N VAL A 104 13.62 10.97 -1.79
CA VAL A 104 12.95 11.15 -0.49
C VAL A 104 13.51 12.38 0.22
N ASN A 105 12.62 13.32 0.58
CA ASN A 105 12.97 14.40 1.51
C ASN A 105 13.05 13.84 2.94
N PRO A 106 14.17 14.01 3.68
CA PRO A 106 14.31 13.57 5.07
C PRO A 106 13.25 14.09 6.05
N ASP A 107 12.60 15.23 5.78
CA ASP A 107 11.54 15.81 6.64
C ASP A 107 10.42 14.82 6.96
N VAL A 108 10.17 13.84 6.07
CA VAL A 108 9.15 12.81 6.28
C VAL A 108 9.44 11.92 7.50
N ARG A 109 10.71 11.87 7.96
CA ARG A 109 11.15 11.06 9.09
C ARG A 109 10.76 11.66 10.44
N ASP A 110 10.39 12.94 10.47
CA ASP A 110 9.90 13.61 11.68
C ASP A 110 8.39 13.35 11.90
N LEU A 111 7.72 12.75 10.91
CA LEU A 111 6.31 12.39 10.99
C LEU A 111 6.12 10.99 11.58
N THR A 112 5.29 10.87 12.62
CA THR A 112 5.01 9.58 13.27
C THR A 112 3.87 8.81 12.62
N GLY A 113 2.94 9.51 11.96
CA GLY A 113 1.72 8.92 11.39
C GLY A 113 1.98 7.75 10.41
N PRO A 114 2.79 7.94 9.34
CA PRO A 114 3.07 6.88 8.38
C PRO A 114 3.72 5.65 9.01
N ALA A 115 4.63 5.82 9.97
CA ALA A 115 5.24 4.69 10.68
C ALA A 115 4.19 3.98 11.56
N ALA A 116 3.39 4.74 12.31
CA ALA A 116 2.40 4.20 13.23
C ALA A 116 1.34 3.34 12.52
N ILE A 117 0.78 3.81 11.40
CA ILE A 117 -0.24 3.06 10.65
C ILE A 117 0.31 1.79 10.01
N ASN A 118 1.55 1.83 9.51
CA ASN A 118 2.23 0.66 8.96
C ASN A 118 2.55 -0.36 10.06
N THR A 119 3.08 0.08 11.20
CA THR A 119 3.39 -0.80 12.33
C THR A 119 2.14 -1.43 12.92
N MET A 120 1.09 -0.64 13.18
CA MET A 120 -0.16 -1.15 13.73
C MET A 120 -0.83 -2.16 12.79
N SER A 121 -0.94 -1.85 11.49
CA SER A 121 -1.56 -2.78 10.53
C SER A 121 -0.79 -4.09 10.39
N GLN A 122 0.55 -4.03 10.43
CA GLN A 122 1.39 -5.22 10.41
C GLN A 122 1.29 -6.03 11.70
N TYR A 123 1.24 -5.34 12.84
CA TYR A 123 1.06 -5.94 14.16
C TYR A 123 -0.28 -6.67 14.26
N ALA A 124 -1.37 -6.05 13.81
CA ALA A 124 -2.70 -6.63 13.82
C ALA A 124 -2.74 -7.97 13.05
N LEU A 125 -2.20 -7.98 11.83
CA LEU A 125 -2.16 -9.19 10.99
C LEU A 125 -1.29 -10.31 11.59
N TYR A 126 -0.08 -9.99 12.04
CA TYR A 126 0.80 -11.02 12.60
C TYR A 126 0.30 -11.53 13.95
N GLY A 127 -0.23 -10.64 14.79
CA GLY A 127 -0.85 -11.02 16.06
C GLY A 127 -2.09 -11.90 15.85
N SER A 128 -2.94 -11.61 14.85
CA SER A 128 -4.12 -12.43 14.58
C SER A 128 -3.74 -13.81 14.03
N ILE A 129 -2.66 -13.91 13.22
CA ILE A 129 -2.11 -15.20 12.78
C ILE A 129 -1.53 -15.98 13.97
N ALA A 130 -0.83 -15.30 14.89
CA ALA A 130 -0.34 -15.93 16.12
C ALA A 130 -1.51 -16.45 16.96
N PHE A 131 -2.60 -15.69 17.10
CA PHE A 131 -3.84 -16.15 17.72
C PHE A 131 -4.42 -17.38 17.02
N ALA A 132 -4.58 -17.34 15.69
CA ALA A 132 -5.16 -18.46 14.93
C ALA A 132 -4.34 -19.75 15.01
N THR A 133 -3.02 -19.64 15.15
CA THR A 133 -2.10 -20.78 15.21
C THR A 133 -1.87 -21.31 16.62
N LYS A 134 -1.82 -20.43 17.63
CA LYS A 134 -1.54 -20.80 19.03
C LYS A 134 -2.79 -20.93 19.90
N ARG A 135 -3.91 -20.35 19.46
CA ARG A 135 -5.21 -20.36 20.16
C ARG A 135 -5.14 -19.82 21.59
N THR A 136 -4.25 -18.87 21.84
CA THR A 136 -4.04 -18.22 23.14
C THR A 136 -4.68 -16.84 23.19
N ALA A 137 -5.50 -16.60 24.21
CA ALA A 137 -6.22 -15.34 24.46
C ALA A 137 -5.30 -14.10 24.51
N LYS A 138 -4.05 -14.26 24.96
CA LYS A 138 -3.07 -13.17 24.96
C LYS A 138 -2.92 -12.51 23.59
N TYR A 139 -2.83 -13.30 22.51
CA TYR A 139 -2.61 -12.74 21.17
C TYR A 139 -3.85 -12.02 20.63
N SER A 140 -5.06 -12.55 20.87
CA SER A 140 -6.28 -11.84 20.50
C SER A 140 -6.44 -10.55 21.30
N GLN A 141 -6.21 -10.58 22.62
CA GLN A 141 -6.27 -9.40 23.49
C GLN A 141 -5.31 -8.29 23.03
N ASP A 142 -4.06 -8.66 22.75
CA ASP A 142 -3.03 -7.75 22.27
C ASP A 142 -3.44 -7.06 20.93
N VAL A 143 -4.00 -7.83 19.99
CA VAL A 143 -4.50 -7.28 18.71
C VAL A 143 -5.72 -6.39 18.91
N VAL A 144 -6.70 -6.83 19.70
CA VAL A 144 -7.91 -6.04 19.99
C VAL A 144 -7.53 -4.71 20.62
N ASN A 145 -6.62 -4.70 21.59
CA ASN A 145 -6.14 -3.47 22.23
C ASN A 145 -5.47 -2.52 21.23
N ALA A 146 -4.65 -3.04 20.29
CA ALA A 146 -4.00 -2.21 19.28
C ALA A 146 -5.03 -1.57 18.32
N ILE A 147 -6.05 -2.33 17.89
CA ILE A 147 -7.14 -1.81 17.04
C ILE A 147 -7.95 -0.77 17.82
N ASP A 148 -8.30 -1.06 19.07
CA ASP A 148 -9.07 -0.17 19.94
C ASP A 148 -8.38 1.19 20.09
N ILE A 149 -7.10 1.20 20.47
CA ILE A 149 -6.31 2.42 20.63
C ILE A 149 -6.22 3.22 19.31
N PHE A 150 -5.97 2.54 18.19
CA PHE A 150 -5.69 3.23 16.94
C PHE A 150 -6.95 3.73 16.22
N PHE A 151 -8.09 3.03 16.34
CA PHE A 151 -9.29 3.32 15.53
C PHE A 151 -10.52 3.73 16.35
N LEU A 152 -10.65 3.29 17.59
CA LEU A 152 -11.92 3.37 18.31
C LEU A 152 -11.85 4.31 19.53
N TYR A 153 -10.73 4.29 20.26
CA TYR A 153 -10.60 4.99 21.53
C TYR A 153 -10.60 6.52 21.32
N PRO A 154 -11.54 7.27 21.93
CA PRO A 154 -11.81 8.66 21.53
C PRO A 154 -10.62 9.63 21.59
N SER A 155 -9.67 9.44 22.51
CA SER A 155 -8.53 10.35 22.66
C SER A 155 -7.33 9.99 21.78
N THR A 156 -7.32 8.81 21.16
CA THR A 156 -6.18 8.32 20.36
C THR A 156 -6.56 7.90 18.95
N LYS A 157 -7.86 7.74 18.65
CA LYS A 157 -8.31 7.26 17.35
C LYS A 157 -7.84 8.14 16.21
N MET A 158 -7.39 7.50 15.14
CA MET A 158 -7.26 8.11 13.83
C MET A 158 -8.68 8.36 13.29
N ASN A 159 -8.93 9.57 12.76
CA ASN A 159 -10.18 9.84 12.05
C ASN A 159 -10.25 9.00 10.75
N PRO A 160 -11.44 8.57 10.29
CA PRO A 160 -11.61 7.71 9.12
C PRO A 160 -11.41 8.47 7.79
N ASN A 161 -10.27 9.15 7.63
CA ASN A 161 -9.86 9.86 6.43
C ASN A 161 -8.34 10.10 6.43
N VAL A 162 -7.79 10.44 5.25
CA VAL A 162 -6.42 10.94 5.12
C VAL A 162 -6.39 12.35 4.52
N ASN A 163 -7.23 13.24 5.05
CA ASN A 163 -7.34 14.64 4.61
C ASN A 163 -6.01 15.43 4.64
N TYR A 164 -5.01 14.93 5.38
CA TYR A 164 -3.68 15.51 5.51
C TYR A 164 -2.56 14.54 5.09
N GLY A 165 -2.91 13.41 4.48
CA GLY A 165 -1.95 12.41 3.99
C GLY A 165 -1.05 13.01 2.92
N GLN A 166 0.26 12.77 3.06
CA GLN A 166 1.31 13.28 2.16
C GLN A 166 1.15 14.75 1.73
N MET A 167 0.70 15.60 2.66
CA MET A 167 0.61 17.06 2.43
C MET A 167 1.96 17.64 1.98
N VAL A 168 1.90 18.50 0.98
CA VAL A 168 3.06 19.22 0.47
C VAL A 168 3.03 20.64 1.02
N ARG A 169 4.07 21.03 1.78
CA ARG A 169 4.13 22.39 2.34
C ARG A 169 4.29 23.40 1.20
N GLY A 170 3.62 24.52 1.33
CA GLY A 170 3.68 25.60 0.36
C GLY A 170 2.84 26.78 0.78
N ASN A 171 3.02 27.89 0.08
CA ASN A 171 2.18 29.06 0.26
C ASN A 171 0.80 28.84 -0.37
N GLY A 172 -0.25 29.28 0.33
CA GLY A 172 -1.62 29.23 -0.18
C GLY A 172 -2.42 27.99 0.25
N PRO A 173 -3.65 27.82 -0.28
CA PRO A 173 -4.59 26.80 0.18
C PRO A 173 -4.14 25.36 -0.08
N GLU A 174 -3.36 25.12 -1.14
CA GLU A 174 -2.83 23.80 -1.50
C GLU A 174 -1.89 23.25 -0.43
N GLY A 175 -1.13 24.12 0.26
CA GLY A 175 -0.27 23.75 1.38
C GLY A 175 -0.99 23.44 2.70
N LYS A 176 -2.32 23.40 2.70
CA LYS A 176 -3.16 23.19 3.90
C LYS A 176 -3.93 21.87 3.89
N LYS A 177 -3.82 21.07 2.83
CA LYS A 177 -4.50 19.78 2.67
C LYS A 177 -3.54 18.70 2.15
N GLY A 178 -3.89 17.45 2.38
CA GLY A 178 -3.21 16.29 1.82
C GLY A 178 -3.40 16.17 0.31
N THR A 179 -2.66 15.23 -0.28
CA THR A 179 -2.69 14.90 -1.70
C THR A 179 -3.30 13.52 -1.90
N PHE A 180 -3.63 13.16 -3.15
CA PHE A 180 -4.11 11.82 -3.48
C PHE A 180 -3.11 10.70 -3.13
N THR A 181 -1.82 11.03 -3.03
CA THR A 181 -0.79 10.04 -2.70
C THR A 181 -0.91 9.55 -1.27
N GLY A 182 -1.51 10.35 -0.37
CA GLY A 182 -1.82 9.97 1.02
C GLY A 182 -2.75 8.75 1.16
N VAL A 183 -3.54 8.42 0.14
CA VAL A 183 -4.37 7.19 0.13
C VAL A 183 -3.50 5.92 0.20
N LEU A 184 -2.25 5.99 -0.27
CA LEU A 184 -1.31 4.86 -0.17
C LEU A 184 -0.85 4.62 1.28
N ASP A 185 -0.83 5.63 2.15
CA ASP A 185 -0.32 5.50 3.52
C ASP A 185 -1.22 4.59 4.38
N ILE A 186 -2.51 4.51 4.04
CA ILE A 186 -3.51 3.69 4.74
C ILE A 186 -3.83 2.37 4.03
N ARG A 187 -3.07 1.99 2.98
CA ARG A 187 -3.25 0.69 2.29
C ARG A 187 -3.20 -0.52 3.22
N GLY A 188 -2.52 -0.39 4.37
CA GLY A 188 -2.50 -1.38 5.45
C GLY A 188 -3.87 -1.69 6.08
N ILE A 189 -4.93 -0.91 5.79
CA ILE A 189 -6.29 -1.20 6.27
C ILE A 189 -6.77 -2.59 5.86
N VAL A 190 -6.34 -3.09 4.70
CA VAL A 190 -6.65 -4.46 4.25
C VAL A 190 -6.06 -5.52 5.21
N LYS A 191 -4.89 -5.25 5.81
CA LYS A 191 -4.29 -6.13 6.83
C LYS A 191 -5.11 -6.11 8.13
N VAL A 192 -5.60 -4.95 8.54
CA VAL A 192 -6.46 -4.79 9.72
C VAL A 192 -7.78 -5.54 9.54
N ILE A 193 -8.44 -5.38 8.39
CA ILE A 193 -9.66 -6.11 8.05
C ILE A 193 -9.42 -7.63 8.10
N ASN A 194 -8.34 -8.11 7.48
CA ASN A 194 -7.98 -9.53 7.57
C ASN A 194 -7.73 -9.99 9.01
N ALA A 195 -7.07 -9.17 9.83
CA ALA A 195 -6.84 -9.49 11.23
C ALA A 195 -8.16 -9.68 11.99
N ILE A 196 -9.12 -8.78 11.78
CA ILE A 196 -10.47 -8.87 12.38
C ILE A 196 -11.20 -10.12 11.90
N LEU A 197 -11.17 -10.42 10.59
CA LEU A 197 -11.80 -11.64 10.06
C LEU A 197 -11.17 -12.91 10.65
N ILE A 198 -9.87 -12.93 10.88
CA ILE A 198 -9.16 -14.02 11.55
C ILE A 198 -9.60 -14.14 13.03
N LEU A 199 -9.71 -13.02 13.76
CA LEU A 199 -10.19 -13.03 15.14
C LEU A 199 -11.61 -13.59 15.25
N LYS A 200 -12.51 -13.16 14.35
CA LYS A 200 -13.90 -13.63 14.29
C LYS A 200 -13.98 -15.12 13.96
N SER A 201 -13.31 -15.54 12.89
CA SER A 201 -13.25 -16.95 12.48
C SER A 201 -12.61 -17.84 13.56
N GLY A 202 -11.65 -17.28 14.31
CA GLY A 202 -10.99 -17.98 15.40
C GLY A 202 -11.78 -18.03 16.71
N GLY A 203 -12.96 -17.39 16.79
CA GLY A 203 -13.79 -17.37 18.00
C GLY A 203 -13.20 -16.54 19.15
N SER A 204 -12.48 -15.45 18.82
CA SER A 204 -11.91 -14.54 19.82
C SER A 204 -12.98 -13.99 20.77
N ALA A 205 -12.84 -14.24 22.07
CA ALA A 205 -13.75 -13.69 23.08
C ALA A 205 -13.53 -12.18 23.28
N GLU A 206 -12.32 -11.69 23.00
CA GLU A 206 -11.96 -10.28 23.14
C GLU A 206 -12.52 -9.41 22.01
N TRP A 207 -12.83 -10.00 20.85
CA TRP A 207 -13.47 -9.29 19.74
C TRP A 207 -15.00 -9.35 19.87
N THR A 208 -15.55 -8.47 20.70
CA THR A 208 -16.99 -8.43 21.00
C THR A 208 -17.80 -7.85 19.84
N ASN A 209 -19.12 -8.13 19.82
CA ASN A 209 -20.04 -7.56 18.82
C ASN A 209 -20.02 -6.03 18.83
N SER A 210 -19.99 -5.39 20.01
CA SER A 210 -19.91 -3.93 20.12
C SER A 210 -18.64 -3.38 19.48
N LYS A 211 -17.47 -4.01 19.67
CA LYS A 211 -16.23 -3.60 19.00
C LYS A 211 -16.30 -3.78 17.48
N ASP A 212 -16.93 -4.86 17.04
CA ASP A 212 -17.14 -5.12 15.62
C ASP A 212 -18.07 -4.08 14.98
N GLU A 213 -19.13 -3.66 15.69
CA GLU A 213 -20.03 -2.58 15.27
C GLU A 213 -19.30 -1.23 15.19
N ASP A 214 -18.51 -0.87 16.21
CA ASP A 214 -17.71 0.37 16.21
C ASP A 214 -16.71 0.39 15.04
N MET A 215 -16.03 -0.73 14.80
CA MET A 215 -15.08 -0.83 13.69
C MET A 215 -15.77 -0.81 12.33
N ARG A 216 -16.95 -1.43 12.18
CA ARG A 216 -17.76 -1.31 10.96
C ARG A 216 -18.20 0.13 10.72
N SER A 217 -18.56 0.87 11.77
CA SER A 217 -18.87 2.29 11.65
C SER A 217 -17.66 3.07 11.15
N TRP A 218 -16.47 2.85 11.74
CA TRP A 218 -15.25 3.51 11.31
C TRP A 218 -14.90 3.20 9.84
N VAL A 219 -14.99 1.94 9.43
CA VAL A 219 -14.71 1.52 8.04
C VAL A 219 -15.78 2.04 7.08
N SER A 220 -17.04 2.14 7.51
CA SER A 220 -18.11 2.75 6.72
C SER A 220 -17.84 4.23 6.46
N ASP A 221 -17.42 4.98 7.49
CA ASP A 221 -17.01 6.38 7.35
C ASP A 221 -15.81 6.53 6.41
N TYR A 222 -14.81 5.64 6.52
CA TYR A 222 -13.65 5.65 5.65
C TYR A 222 -14.02 5.31 4.20
N THR A 223 -14.91 4.34 4.00
CA THR A 223 -15.42 3.95 2.68
C THR A 223 -16.11 5.13 2.01
N ARG A 224 -17.01 5.83 2.73
CA ARG A 224 -17.67 7.05 2.22
C ARG A 224 -16.66 8.14 1.90
N TRP A 225 -15.70 8.40 2.79
CA TRP A 225 -14.65 9.38 2.52
C TRP A 225 -13.83 9.02 1.26
N LEU A 226 -13.50 7.74 1.05
CA LEU A 226 -12.74 7.27 -0.10
C LEU A 226 -13.51 7.42 -1.42
N GLU A 227 -14.83 7.31 -1.39
CA GLU A 227 -15.71 7.47 -2.56
C GLU A 227 -16.07 8.95 -2.85
N ASP A 228 -16.30 9.75 -1.80
CA ASP A 228 -16.90 11.08 -1.92
C ASP A 228 -15.90 12.24 -1.83
N SER A 229 -14.68 12.00 -1.33
CA SER A 229 -13.69 13.08 -1.19
C SER A 229 -12.95 13.38 -2.48
N ASP A 230 -12.56 14.65 -2.68
CA ASP A 230 -11.69 15.05 -3.80
C ASP A 230 -10.38 14.26 -3.84
N ILE A 231 -9.82 13.93 -2.67
CA ILE A 231 -8.58 13.15 -2.53
C ILE A 231 -8.80 11.71 -3.03
N GLY A 232 -9.90 11.08 -2.62
CA GLY A 232 -10.29 9.75 -3.07
C GLY A 232 -10.58 9.71 -4.58
N ALA A 233 -11.31 10.70 -5.09
CA ALA A 233 -11.60 10.86 -6.52
C ALA A 233 -10.33 11.06 -7.35
N MET A 234 -9.36 11.84 -6.86
CA MET A 234 -8.07 11.96 -7.54
C MET A 234 -7.31 10.63 -7.54
N ALA A 235 -7.24 9.91 -6.41
CA ALA A 235 -6.53 8.64 -6.32
C ALA A 235 -7.13 7.57 -7.25
N SER A 236 -8.46 7.55 -7.41
CA SER A 236 -9.16 6.58 -8.27
C SER A 236 -8.98 6.82 -9.77
N THR A 237 -8.44 7.98 -10.18
CA THR A 237 -8.21 8.32 -11.61
C THR A 237 -6.76 8.18 -12.05
N ARG A 238 -5.82 7.93 -11.13
CA ARG A 238 -4.40 7.79 -11.47
C ARG A 238 -4.16 6.45 -12.18
N PRO A 239 -3.53 6.41 -13.36
CA PRO A 239 -3.51 5.21 -14.20
C PRO A 239 -2.52 4.11 -13.76
N ASN A 240 -1.90 4.28 -12.60
CA ASN A 240 -0.78 3.49 -12.10
C ASN A 240 -1.12 2.86 -10.74
N ASN A 241 -0.11 2.49 -9.94
CA ASN A 241 -0.26 1.84 -8.64
C ASN A 241 -1.28 2.51 -7.69
N HIS A 242 -1.50 3.82 -7.80
CA HIS A 242 -2.49 4.54 -7.00
C HIS A 242 -3.92 3.98 -7.17
N VAL A 243 -4.44 3.84 -8.39
CA VAL A 243 -5.78 3.27 -8.59
C VAL A 243 -5.82 1.79 -8.24
N THR A 244 -4.71 1.06 -8.45
CA THR A 244 -4.62 -0.36 -8.10
C THR A 244 -4.78 -0.57 -6.58
N PHE A 245 -4.11 0.24 -5.77
CA PHE A 245 -4.26 0.22 -4.30
C PHE A 245 -5.60 0.78 -3.84
N TYR A 246 -6.09 1.86 -4.46
CA TYR A 246 -7.42 2.41 -4.18
C TYR A 246 -8.50 1.32 -4.31
N THR A 247 -8.46 0.57 -5.40
CA THR A 247 -9.42 -0.51 -5.72
C THR A 247 -9.46 -1.55 -4.61
N GLY A 248 -8.30 -2.05 -4.18
CA GLY A 248 -8.24 -3.09 -3.14
C GLY A 248 -8.68 -2.60 -1.77
N GLN A 249 -8.32 -1.37 -1.41
CA GLN A 249 -8.78 -0.74 -0.17
C GLN A 249 -10.30 -0.59 -0.17
N LEU A 250 -10.88 -0.10 -1.25
CA LEU A 250 -12.32 0.09 -1.37
C LEU A 250 -13.06 -1.26 -1.35
N ALA A 251 -12.60 -2.25 -2.11
CA ALA A 251 -13.21 -3.56 -2.16
C ALA A 251 -13.15 -4.28 -0.79
N ALA A 252 -12.00 -4.25 -0.12
CA ALA A 252 -11.87 -4.84 1.23
C ALA A 252 -12.77 -4.14 2.24
N SER A 253 -12.86 -2.81 2.19
CA SER A 253 -13.70 -2.02 3.10
C SER A 253 -15.19 -2.30 2.87
N LYS A 254 -15.65 -2.31 1.62
CA LYS A 254 -17.02 -2.69 1.25
C LYS A 254 -17.38 -4.11 1.72
N LEU A 255 -16.49 -5.07 1.51
CA LEU A 255 -16.68 -6.43 2.01
C LEU A 255 -16.84 -6.47 3.53
N TYR A 256 -16.01 -5.74 4.29
CA TYR A 256 -16.06 -5.73 5.74
C TYR A 256 -17.35 -5.12 6.31
N VAL A 257 -17.87 -4.06 5.68
CA VAL A 257 -19.13 -3.42 6.09
C VAL A 257 -20.38 -4.17 5.59
N GLY A 258 -20.22 -5.30 4.91
CA GLY A 258 -21.31 -6.17 4.45
C GLY A 258 -21.77 -5.93 3.01
N ASP A 259 -21.16 -5.00 2.28
CA ASP A 259 -21.44 -4.72 0.87
C ASP A 259 -20.60 -5.64 -0.05
N LYS A 260 -20.93 -6.94 -0.05
CA LYS A 260 -20.23 -7.94 -0.87
C LYS A 260 -20.35 -7.65 -2.37
N GLN A 261 -21.54 -7.26 -2.84
CA GLN A 261 -21.76 -6.99 -4.26
C GLN A 261 -21.01 -5.73 -4.72
N GLY A 262 -20.98 -4.67 -3.91
CA GLY A 262 -20.18 -3.48 -4.18
C GLY A 262 -18.69 -3.80 -4.23
N ALA A 263 -18.17 -4.66 -3.35
CA ALA A 263 -16.79 -5.12 -3.42
C ALA A 263 -16.46 -5.84 -4.74
N ILE A 264 -17.35 -6.73 -5.21
CA ILE A 264 -17.22 -7.42 -6.51
C ILE A 264 -17.23 -6.40 -7.65
N ASN A 265 -18.18 -5.46 -7.64
CA ASN A 265 -18.33 -4.45 -8.68
C ASN A 265 -17.08 -3.56 -8.82
N VAL A 266 -16.48 -3.15 -7.69
CA VAL A 266 -15.25 -2.36 -7.67
C VAL A 266 -14.10 -3.10 -8.34
N LEU A 267 -13.88 -4.37 -7.97
CA LEU A 267 -12.81 -5.18 -8.55
C LEU A 267 -13.03 -5.42 -10.06
N GLN A 268 -14.23 -5.84 -10.44
CA GLN A 268 -14.54 -6.10 -11.86
C GLN A 268 -14.42 -4.84 -12.71
N ARG A 269 -14.84 -3.67 -12.20
CA ARG A 269 -14.68 -2.39 -12.89
C ARG A 269 -13.20 -2.09 -13.14
N PHE A 270 -12.35 -2.22 -12.13
CA PHE A 270 -10.91 -2.01 -12.26
C PHE A 270 -10.28 -2.90 -13.34
N PHE A 271 -10.57 -4.21 -13.28
CA PHE A 271 -10.01 -5.17 -14.25
C PHE A 271 -10.57 -5.00 -15.68
N LYS A 272 -11.79 -4.47 -15.82
CA LYS A 272 -12.42 -4.19 -17.12
C LYS A 272 -11.95 -2.86 -17.74
N ASN A 273 -11.45 -1.93 -16.94
CA ASN A 273 -11.07 -0.60 -17.40
C ASN A 273 -9.57 -0.34 -17.14
N GLU A 274 -9.19 0.17 -15.97
CA GLU A 274 -7.86 0.71 -15.68
C GLU A 274 -6.75 -0.34 -15.87
N PHE A 275 -6.98 -1.58 -15.43
CA PHE A 275 -6.03 -2.69 -15.62
C PHE A 275 -5.68 -2.94 -17.09
N ARG A 276 -6.60 -2.65 -18.03
CA ARG A 276 -6.42 -2.97 -19.45
C ARG A 276 -5.22 -2.26 -20.06
N ASP A 277 -4.81 -1.12 -19.50
CA ASP A 277 -3.67 -0.34 -19.96
C ASP A 277 -2.42 -0.47 -19.08
N GLN A 278 -2.51 -1.11 -17.91
CA GLN A 278 -1.38 -1.12 -16.95
C GLN A 278 -0.23 -2.03 -17.35
N ILE A 279 -0.48 -3.09 -18.14
CA ILE A 279 0.53 -4.10 -18.48
C ILE A 279 0.62 -4.27 -20.00
N ALA A 280 1.78 -3.98 -20.56
CA ALA A 280 2.09 -4.14 -21.98
C ALA A 280 2.25 -5.62 -22.37
N ALA A 281 2.32 -5.90 -23.68
CA ALA A 281 2.47 -7.27 -24.19
C ALA A 281 3.71 -8.00 -23.63
N SER A 282 4.79 -7.25 -23.37
CA SER A 282 6.04 -7.73 -22.78
C SER A 282 5.94 -8.11 -21.31
N GLY A 283 4.91 -7.63 -20.59
CA GLY A 283 4.85 -7.64 -19.14
C GLY A 283 5.39 -6.36 -18.49
N GLU A 284 5.98 -5.45 -19.27
CA GLU A 284 6.29 -4.12 -18.75
C GLU A 284 5.04 -3.45 -18.19
N GLN A 285 5.21 -2.66 -17.14
CA GLN A 285 4.20 -1.83 -16.52
C GLN A 285 4.53 -0.36 -16.83
N PRO A 286 4.08 0.21 -17.97
CA PRO A 286 4.65 1.45 -18.52
C PRO A 286 4.63 2.65 -17.57
N PHE A 287 3.55 2.84 -16.81
CA PHE A 287 3.44 3.93 -15.83
C PHE A 287 4.38 3.78 -14.63
N GLU A 288 4.85 2.56 -14.35
CA GLU A 288 5.83 2.26 -13.31
C GLU A 288 7.27 2.21 -13.85
N GLY A 289 7.44 1.71 -15.07
CA GLY A 289 8.74 1.59 -15.73
C GLY A 289 9.38 2.95 -16.07
N ILE A 290 8.57 3.99 -16.28
CA ILE A 290 9.05 5.36 -16.54
C ILE A 290 9.54 6.08 -15.26
N ARG A 291 9.26 5.53 -14.08
CA ARG A 291 9.57 6.17 -12.80
C ARG A 291 11.07 6.18 -12.54
N ALA A 292 11.52 7.04 -11.63
CA ALA A 292 12.93 7.13 -11.23
C ALA A 292 13.45 5.87 -10.50
N LYS A 293 12.54 5.01 -10.01
CA LYS A 293 12.81 3.76 -9.30
C LYS A 293 11.93 2.63 -9.86
N PRO A 294 12.15 2.21 -11.11
CA PRO A 294 11.21 1.37 -11.84
C PRO A 294 11.06 -0.02 -11.23
N LEU A 295 12.10 -0.63 -10.65
CA LEU A 295 11.97 -1.93 -9.99
C LEU A 295 11.03 -1.83 -8.78
N HIS A 296 11.22 -0.82 -7.95
CA HIS A 296 10.37 -0.55 -6.80
C HIS A 296 8.91 -0.36 -7.22
N TYR A 297 8.63 0.53 -8.18
CA TYR A 297 7.25 0.81 -8.58
C TYR A 297 6.58 -0.38 -9.29
N ARG A 298 7.32 -1.17 -10.10
CA ARG A 298 6.81 -2.42 -10.66
C ARG A 298 6.43 -3.43 -9.57
N SER A 299 7.26 -3.56 -8.54
CA SER A 299 7.00 -4.43 -7.38
C SER A 299 5.80 -3.93 -6.59
N PHE A 300 5.75 -2.62 -6.35
CA PHE A 300 4.67 -1.97 -5.60
C PHE A 300 3.30 -2.11 -6.28
N ASN A 301 3.23 -1.96 -7.61
CA ASN A 301 1.99 -2.21 -8.33
C ASN A 301 1.64 -3.71 -8.38
N LEU A 302 2.63 -4.61 -8.51
CA LEU A 302 2.42 -6.06 -8.40
C LEU A 302 1.81 -6.44 -7.04
N GLU A 303 2.23 -5.82 -5.94
CA GLU A 303 1.62 -5.99 -4.61
C GLU A 303 0.10 -5.77 -4.66
N ALA A 304 -0.32 -4.64 -5.23
CA ALA A 304 -1.71 -4.24 -5.31
C ALA A 304 -2.53 -5.12 -6.27
N LEU A 305 -1.96 -5.50 -7.42
CA LEU A 305 -2.59 -6.42 -8.37
C LEU A 305 -2.84 -7.79 -7.75
N ILE A 306 -1.83 -8.35 -7.06
CA ILE A 306 -1.91 -9.62 -6.33
C ILE A 306 -2.95 -9.54 -5.21
N MET A 307 -2.97 -8.43 -4.45
CA MET A 307 -3.97 -8.19 -3.41
C MET A 307 -5.39 -8.21 -4.00
N ASN A 308 -5.62 -7.50 -5.10
CA ASN A 308 -6.92 -7.45 -5.76
C ASN A 308 -7.35 -8.83 -6.29
N ALA A 309 -6.41 -9.61 -6.84
CA ALA A 309 -6.71 -10.97 -7.30
C ALA A 309 -7.07 -11.92 -6.14
N LYS A 310 -6.37 -11.83 -5.01
CA LYS A 310 -6.70 -12.57 -3.78
C LYS A 310 -8.06 -12.16 -3.19
N LEU A 311 -8.43 -10.88 -3.23
CA LEU A 311 -9.78 -10.45 -2.87
C LEU A 311 -10.82 -11.06 -3.82
N GLY A 312 -10.49 -11.17 -5.11
CA GLY A 312 -11.29 -11.89 -6.09
C GLY A 312 -11.53 -13.36 -5.69
N ASP A 313 -10.47 -14.10 -5.33
CA ASP A 313 -10.58 -15.48 -4.82
C ASP A 313 -11.56 -15.57 -3.64
N ALA A 314 -11.41 -14.68 -2.65
CA ALA A 314 -12.25 -14.64 -1.45
C ALA A 314 -13.72 -14.32 -1.78
N LEU A 315 -13.98 -13.58 -2.87
CA LEU A 315 -15.31 -13.22 -3.34
C LEU A 315 -15.86 -14.21 -4.39
N GLY A 316 -15.08 -15.21 -4.78
CA GLY A 316 -15.48 -16.25 -5.73
C GLY A 316 -15.33 -15.87 -7.21
N ILE A 317 -14.63 -14.77 -7.53
CA ILE A 317 -14.39 -14.29 -8.90
C ILE A 317 -12.93 -14.52 -9.32
N ASP A 318 -12.71 -15.00 -10.53
CA ASP A 318 -11.36 -15.18 -11.07
C ASP A 318 -10.84 -13.86 -11.66
N LEU A 319 -9.83 -13.29 -11.01
CA LEU A 319 -9.09 -12.12 -11.48
C LEU A 319 -7.63 -12.44 -11.82
N TRP A 320 -7.18 -13.67 -11.57
CA TRP A 320 -5.84 -14.12 -11.94
C TRP A 320 -5.73 -14.33 -13.46
N SER A 321 -6.81 -14.76 -14.10
CA SER A 321 -6.86 -14.94 -15.56
C SER A 321 -7.16 -13.65 -16.34
N ALA A 322 -7.41 -12.53 -15.64
CA ALA A 322 -7.69 -11.25 -16.27
C ALA A 322 -6.53 -10.81 -17.17
N LYS A 323 -6.87 -10.27 -18.34
CA LYS A 323 -5.91 -9.86 -19.37
C LYS A 323 -5.98 -8.36 -19.61
N SER A 324 -4.81 -7.74 -19.76
CA SER A 324 -4.72 -6.40 -20.30
C SER A 324 -5.21 -6.38 -21.75
N LYS A 325 -5.38 -5.19 -22.36
CA LYS A 325 -5.69 -5.09 -23.80
C LYS A 325 -4.61 -5.71 -24.68
N TYR A 326 -3.42 -5.94 -24.14
CA TYR A 326 -2.28 -6.58 -24.79
C TYR A 326 -2.18 -8.10 -24.52
N GLY A 327 -3.16 -8.69 -23.82
CA GLY A 327 -3.17 -10.11 -23.48
C GLY A 327 -2.25 -10.49 -22.32
N ALA A 328 -1.66 -9.52 -21.62
CA ALA A 328 -0.77 -9.75 -20.50
C ALA A 328 -1.54 -9.94 -19.18
N THR A 329 -0.99 -10.75 -18.28
CA THR A 329 -1.56 -11.07 -16.97
C THR A 329 -0.64 -10.57 -15.85
N ILE A 330 -1.07 -10.72 -14.58
CA ILE A 330 -0.22 -10.49 -13.40
C ILE A 330 1.06 -11.34 -13.48
N GLN A 331 0.96 -12.59 -13.95
CA GLN A 331 2.12 -13.44 -14.17
C GLN A 331 3.07 -12.86 -15.22
N THR A 332 2.54 -12.33 -16.33
CA THR A 332 3.36 -11.69 -17.38
C THR A 332 4.14 -10.51 -16.81
N ALA A 333 3.51 -9.70 -15.95
CA ALA A 333 4.16 -8.56 -15.30
C ALA A 333 5.30 -8.98 -14.35
N LEU A 334 5.09 -10.03 -13.56
CA LEU A 334 6.17 -10.56 -12.72
C LEU A 334 7.31 -11.14 -13.56
N ASP A 335 6.98 -11.93 -14.59
CA ASP A 335 7.96 -12.57 -15.46
C ASP A 335 8.88 -11.54 -16.12
N TYR A 336 8.34 -10.37 -16.50
CA TYR A 336 9.13 -9.24 -16.95
C TYR A 336 10.00 -8.66 -15.83
N ALA A 337 9.40 -8.33 -14.67
CA ALA A 337 10.10 -7.66 -13.58
C ALA A 337 11.32 -8.45 -13.04
N ILE A 338 11.25 -9.79 -12.98
CA ILE A 338 12.38 -10.62 -12.51
C ILE A 338 13.53 -10.73 -13.53
N THR A 339 13.34 -10.24 -14.77
CA THR A 339 14.37 -10.21 -15.81
C THR A 339 15.03 -8.83 -15.97
N CYS A 340 14.45 -7.79 -15.36
CA CYS A 340 15.00 -6.44 -15.43
C CYS A 340 16.32 -6.33 -14.65
N ASP A 341 17.24 -5.50 -15.14
CA ASP A 341 18.37 -5.03 -14.34
C ASP A 341 17.83 -4.16 -13.18
N PRO A 342 18.14 -4.49 -11.91
CA PRO A 342 17.68 -3.70 -10.77
C PRO A 342 18.29 -2.29 -10.72
N ASN A 343 19.36 -2.01 -11.45
CA ASN A 343 20.00 -0.68 -11.51
C ASN A 343 20.28 -0.05 -10.12
N GLY A 344 20.73 -0.89 -9.19
CA GLY A 344 21.02 -0.50 -7.80
C GLY A 344 19.82 -0.45 -6.85
N GLU A 345 18.61 -0.77 -7.32
CA GLU A 345 17.43 -0.98 -6.47
C GLU A 345 17.46 -2.36 -5.77
N ASP A 346 16.68 -2.49 -4.69
CA ASP A 346 16.65 -3.72 -3.89
C ASP A 346 15.75 -4.78 -4.53
N VAL A 347 16.36 -5.85 -5.04
CA VAL A 347 15.66 -6.99 -5.63
C VAL A 347 14.79 -7.76 -4.63
N LEU A 348 15.00 -7.56 -3.32
CA LEU A 348 14.17 -8.17 -2.27
C LEU A 348 12.70 -7.72 -2.35
N ASP A 349 12.43 -6.55 -2.93
CA ASP A 349 11.05 -6.05 -3.15
C ASP A 349 10.22 -7.04 -3.99
N LEU A 350 10.84 -7.83 -4.88
CA LEU A 350 10.13 -8.81 -5.71
C LEU A 350 9.80 -10.13 -4.99
N VAL A 351 10.51 -10.47 -3.90
CA VAL A 351 10.43 -11.80 -3.27
C VAL A 351 9.00 -12.18 -2.85
N PRO A 352 8.22 -11.32 -2.16
CA PRO A 352 6.85 -11.65 -1.79
C PRO A 352 5.93 -11.90 -3.00
N HIS A 353 6.17 -11.18 -4.10
CA HIS A 353 5.37 -11.27 -5.32
C HIS A 353 5.69 -12.54 -6.11
N VAL A 354 6.97 -12.93 -6.17
CA VAL A 354 7.39 -14.21 -6.75
C VAL A 354 6.78 -15.39 -6.01
N ALA A 355 6.76 -15.35 -4.67
CA ALA A 355 6.09 -16.40 -3.89
C ALA A 355 4.58 -16.48 -4.19
N ALA A 356 3.89 -15.33 -4.26
CA ALA A 356 2.46 -15.28 -4.54
C ALA A 356 2.10 -15.76 -5.96
N VAL A 357 2.83 -15.30 -6.98
CA VAL A 357 2.59 -15.72 -8.38
C VAL A 357 2.97 -17.18 -8.58
N SER A 358 4.07 -17.66 -7.99
CA SER A 358 4.41 -19.08 -8.00
C SER A 358 3.29 -19.94 -7.42
N ALA A 359 2.69 -19.50 -6.31
CA ALA A 359 1.56 -20.22 -5.71
C ALA A 359 0.28 -20.16 -6.57
N ALA A 360 0.01 -19.04 -7.24
CA ALA A 360 -1.20 -18.85 -8.04
C ALA A 360 -1.14 -19.49 -9.44
N TYR A 361 0.01 -19.40 -10.12
CA TYR A 361 0.20 -19.85 -11.50
C TYR A 361 1.03 -21.13 -11.64
N GLY A 362 1.73 -21.54 -10.57
CA GLY A 362 2.69 -22.64 -10.58
C GLY A 362 4.07 -22.23 -11.10
N ASP A 363 5.03 -23.16 -11.01
CA ASP A 363 6.42 -22.95 -11.43
C ASP A 363 6.93 -24.12 -12.30
N PRO A 364 6.37 -24.32 -13.51
CA PRO A 364 6.69 -25.50 -14.33
C PRO A 364 8.15 -25.55 -14.80
N THR A 365 8.80 -24.39 -14.94
CA THR A 365 10.21 -24.29 -15.38
C THR A 365 11.19 -24.16 -14.21
N GLY A 366 10.70 -24.09 -12.96
CA GLY A 366 11.54 -23.88 -11.78
C GLY A 366 12.13 -22.47 -11.66
N ARG A 367 11.67 -21.51 -12.48
CA ARG A 367 12.22 -20.15 -12.54
C ARG A 367 11.95 -19.36 -11.27
N TYR A 368 10.77 -19.52 -10.67
CA TYR A 368 10.41 -18.78 -9.46
C TYR A 368 11.16 -19.32 -8.27
N LYS A 369 11.26 -20.65 -8.15
CA LYS A 369 12.09 -21.31 -7.13
C LYS A 369 13.55 -20.89 -7.26
N SER A 370 14.10 -20.83 -8.47
CA SER A 370 15.47 -20.39 -8.73
C SER A 370 15.69 -18.95 -8.27
N PHE A 371 14.80 -18.03 -8.67
CA PHE A 371 14.85 -16.63 -8.22
C PHE A 371 14.80 -16.51 -6.70
N LEU A 372 13.81 -17.15 -6.05
CA LEU A 372 13.63 -17.09 -4.60
C LEU A 372 14.86 -17.62 -3.86
N SER A 373 15.39 -18.78 -4.28
CA SER A 373 16.54 -19.40 -3.63
C SER A 373 17.82 -18.56 -3.78
N LYS A 374 17.99 -17.90 -4.93
CA LYS A 374 19.12 -17.00 -5.20
C LYS A 374 19.03 -15.71 -4.40
N THR A 375 17.84 -15.12 -4.30
CA THR A 375 17.62 -13.79 -3.71
C THR A 375 17.45 -13.84 -2.20
N MET A 376 16.83 -14.89 -1.67
CA MET A 376 16.61 -15.08 -0.23
C MET A 376 16.60 -16.56 0.12
N SER A 377 17.76 -17.13 0.45
CA SER A 377 17.91 -18.59 0.69
C SER A 377 16.98 -19.18 1.76
N ASN A 378 16.49 -18.37 2.71
CA ASN A 378 15.58 -18.80 3.76
C ASN A 378 14.11 -18.41 3.53
N TYR A 379 13.71 -18.11 2.29
CA TYR A 379 12.35 -17.63 1.96
C TYR A 379 11.23 -18.54 2.48
N GLU A 380 11.41 -19.87 2.46
CA GLU A 380 10.41 -20.84 2.92
C GLU A 380 10.08 -20.71 4.42
N SER A 381 11.01 -20.15 5.21
CA SER A 381 10.82 -19.90 6.65
C SER A 381 10.22 -18.52 6.96
N ARG A 382 9.97 -17.70 5.94
CA ARG A 382 9.48 -16.32 6.11
C ARG A 382 7.95 -16.27 6.14
N PRO A 383 7.35 -15.28 6.82
CA PRO A 383 5.91 -15.07 6.81
C PRO A 383 5.31 -14.98 5.39
N LEU A 384 6.04 -14.36 4.45
CA LEU A 384 5.61 -14.28 3.05
C LEU A 384 5.30 -15.63 2.41
N TRP A 385 6.03 -16.69 2.79
CA TRP A 385 5.79 -18.02 2.26
C TRP A 385 4.55 -18.64 2.90
N PHE A 386 4.41 -18.47 4.22
CA PHE A 386 3.30 -19.03 5.00
C PHE A 386 1.91 -18.65 4.46
N TYR A 387 1.67 -17.40 4.06
CA TYR A 387 0.37 -16.98 3.51
C TYR A 387 0.29 -16.99 1.97
N ASN A 388 1.29 -17.57 1.29
CA ASN A 388 1.30 -17.82 -0.16
C ASN A 388 1.36 -19.32 -0.44
N GLN A 389 0.42 -20.08 0.14
CA GLN A 389 0.31 -21.52 -0.11
C GLN A 389 -0.68 -21.77 -1.24
N PRO A 390 -0.38 -22.66 -2.21
CA PRO A 390 -1.27 -22.92 -3.35
C PRO A 390 -2.70 -23.29 -2.95
N SER A 391 -2.89 -23.97 -1.81
CA SER A 391 -4.21 -24.33 -1.27
C SER A 391 -5.06 -23.14 -0.83
N ALA A 392 -4.47 -21.95 -0.64
CA ALA A 392 -5.19 -20.75 -0.26
C ALA A 392 -5.88 -20.06 -1.45
N PHE A 393 -5.56 -20.45 -2.69
CA PHE A 393 -6.11 -19.85 -3.90
C PHE A 393 -7.20 -20.77 -4.48
N THR A 394 -8.39 -20.22 -4.73
CA THR A 394 -9.57 -21.02 -5.12
C THR A 394 -9.99 -20.82 -6.58
N LYS A 395 -9.53 -19.75 -7.23
CA LYS A 395 -9.81 -19.43 -8.63
C LYS A 395 -8.54 -19.35 -9.49
N SER A 396 -7.36 -19.40 -8.88
CA SER A 396 -6.08 -19.41 -9.60
C SER A 396 -5.89 -20.70 -10.43
N ALA A 397 -4.90 -20.70 -11.34
CA ALA A 397 -4.60 -21.86 -12.19
C ALA A 397 -4.19 -23.12 -11.39
N THR A 398 -3.68 -22.96 -10.18
CA THR A 398 -3.27 -24.06 -9.28
C THR A 398 -4.41 -24.65 -8.45
N SER A 399 -5.56 -23.97 -8.36
CA SER A 399 -6.71 -24.36 -7.52
C SER A 399 -7.26 -25.77 -7.79
N GLY A 400 -7.13 -26.29 -9.01
CA GLY A 400 -7.59 -27.65 -9.39
C GLY A 400 -6.64 -28.80 -9.03
N LYS A 401 -5.42 -28.51 -8.55
CA LYS A 401 -4.39 -29.53 -8.23
C LYS A 401 -4.24 -29.81 -6.72
N SER A 402 -4.91 -29.04 -5.87
CA SER A 402 -4.84 -29.17 -4.41
C SER A 402 -6.06 -29.89 -3.88
N LYS A 403 -5.88 -31.04 -3.21
CA LYS A 403 -6.98 -31.72 -2.51
C LYS A 403 -7.54 -30.80 -1.42
N ARG A 404 -8.83 -30.48 -1.51
CA ARG A 404 -9.58 -29.63 -0.56
C ARG A 404 -9.33 -30.05 0.90
N GLY A 405 -8.68 -29.18 1.66
CA GLY A 405 -8.79 -29.13 3.12
C GLY A 405 -9.91 -28.17 3.50
N VAL A 406 -10.90 -28.67 4.23
CA VAL A 406 -12.09 -27.95 4.71
C VAL A 406 -11.71 -26.78 5.64
N ILE A 407 -12.41 -25.64 5.52
CA ILE A 407 -13.11 -24.89 6.59
C ILE A 407 -13.57 -23.57 5.96
N PHE A 408 -14.86 -23.45 5.66
CA PHE A 408 -15.70 -22.27 5.90
C PHE A 408 -17.15 -22.73 5.78
N GLY A 409 -17.98 -22.34 6.76
CA GLY A 409 -19.40 -22.65 6.82
C GLY A 409 -20.08 -22.29 5.52
N ARG A 410 -20.71 -23.30 4.91
CA ARG A 410 -21.44 -23.20 3.67
C ARG A 410 -22.91 -23.11 4.07
N ASP A 411 -23.54 -21.98 3.80
CA ASP A 411 -24.98 -21.97 3.59
C ASP A 411 -25.19 -22.54 2.20
N ASP A 412 -25.76 -23.75 2.17
CA ASP A 412 -26.08 -24.48 0.97
C ASP A 412 -27.28 -23.84 0.28
N ASP A 413 -27.10 -23.39 -0.95
CA ASP A 413 -28.15 -23.47 -1.96
C ASP A 413 -27.48 -23.86 -3.28
N ALA A 414 -27.74 -25.09 -3.70
CA ALA A 414 -27.19 -25.71 -4.89
C ALA A 414 -28.31 -25.93 -5.91
N SER A 415 -28.10 -25.39 -7.12
CA SER A 415 -28.72 -25.91 -8.33
C SER A 415 -27.60 -26.32 -9.28
N GLU A 416 -27.50 -27.62 -9.52
CA GLU A 416 -26.59 -28.26 -10.46
C GLU A 416 -27.03 -27.98 -11.90
N GLU A 417 -26.08 -27.65 -12.79
CA GLU A 417 -26.15 -28.03 -14.20
C GLU A 417 -24.80 -28.58 -14.65
N GLY A 418 -24.85 -29.76 -15.26
CA GLY A 418 -23.70 -30.51 -15.75
C GLY A 418 -23.14 -29.96 -17.04
N GLY A 419 -21.81 -30.00 -17.16
CA GLY A 419 -21.07 -29.71 -18.38
C GLY A 419 -19.86 -30.63 -18.48
N SER A 420 -19.79 -31.34 -19.60
CA SER A 420 -18.82 -32.39 -19.95
C SER A 420 -17.35 -31.98 -19.81
N ASN A 421 -16.56 -32.88 -19.22
CA ASN A 421 -15.10 -32.83 -19.18
C ASN A 421 -14.50 -33.05 -20.58
N GLU A 422 -13.89 -32.02 -21.16
CA GLU A 422 -12.79 -32.18 -22.13
C GLU A 422 -11.55 -31.45 -21.58
N GLN A 423 -10.50 -32.21 -21.32
CA GLN A 423 -9.18 -31.69 -20.97
C GLN A 423 -8.48 -31.16 -22.24
N PRO A 424 -7.94 -29.94 -22.26
CA PRO A 424 -6.96 -29.56 -23.26
C PRO A 424 -5.59 -30.09 -22.84
N THR A 425 -5.08 -31.05 -23.59
CA THR A 425 -3.68 -31.46 -23.61
C THR A 425 -2.83 -30.31 -24.17
N VAL A 426 -2.04 -29.66 -23.32
CA VAL A 426 -1.03 -28.69 -23.76
C VAL A 426 0.19 -29.45 -24.27
N GLN A 427 0.20 -29.76 -25.56
CA GLN A 427 1.44 -30.13 -26.26
C GLN A 427 2.20 -28.86 -26.63
N GLY A 428 3.46 -28.78 -26.22
CA GLY A 428 4.40 -27.74 -26.60
C GLY A 428 4.71 -27.80 -28.09
N GLY A 429 4.01 -27.00 -28.88
CA GLY A 429 4.40 -26.60 -30.23
C GLY A 429 5.08 -25.22 -30.21
N PRO A 430 5.73 -24.81 -31.31
CA PRO A 430 6.40 -23.51 -31.39
C PRO A 430 5.39 -22.40 -31.10
N VAL A 431 5.73 -21.47 -30.21
CA VAL A 431 4.90 -20.31 -29.90
C VAL A 431 4.81 -19.46 -31.17
N ALA A 432 3.75 -19.67 -31.97
CA ALA A 432 3.37 -18.76 -33.03
C ALA A 432 3.28 -17.35 -32.41
N GLY A 433 4.02 -16.40 -32.97
CA GLY A 433 4.17 -15.05 -32.40
C GLY A 433 2.81 -14.47 -32.05
N ARG A 434 2.63 -14.09 -30.78
CA ARG A 434 1.39 -13.42 -30.34
C ARG A 434 1.11 -12.26 -31.31
N PRO A 435 -0.14 -12.05 -31.74
CA PRO A 435 -0.46 -10.96 -32.65
C PRO A 435 0.06 -9.64 -32.08
N SER A 436 0.83 -8.90 -32.87
CA SER A 436 1.30 -7.57 -32.51
C SER A 436 0.09 -6.65 -32.43
N ILE A 437 -0.30 -6.28 -31.21
CA ILE A 437 -1.40 -5.36 -30.96
C ILE A 437 -0.84 -3.95 -31.14
N PRO A 438 -1.30 -3.16 -32.13
CA PRO A 438 -0.76 -1.83 -32.38
C PRO A 438 -0.86 -0.94 -31.13
N PHE A 439 0.13 -0.09 -30.94
CA PHE A 439 0.10 0.89 -29.87
C PHE A 439 -1.08 1.86 -30.05
N ALA A 440 -1.79 2.10 -28.96
CA ALA A 440 -2.78 3.16 -28.82
C ALA A 440 -2.63 3.76 -27.43
N CYS A 441 -2.71 5.09 -27.34
CA CYS A 441 -2.62 5.79 -26.07
C CYS A 441 -3.58 5.16 -25.05
N PRO A 442 -3.14 4.99 -23.79
CA PRO A 442 -4.02 4.55 -22.70
C PRO A 442 -5.26 5.44 -22.56
N GLU A 443 -6.38 4.88 -22.10
CA GLU A 443 -7.65 5.61 -21.93
C GLU A 443 -7.49 6.84 -21.02
N ALA A 444 -6.54 6.80 -20.08
CA ALA A 444 -6.20 7.92 -19.21
C ALA A 444 -5.80 9.22 -19.96
N PHE A 445 -5.38 9.12 -21.22
CA PHE A 445 -5.00 10.25 -22.08
C PHE A 445 -6.14 10.74 -22.99
N LYS A 446 -7.33 10.13 -22.94
CA LYS A 446 -8.42 10.43 -23.87
C LYS A 446 -8.78 11.91 -23.94
N ASP A 447 -8.81 12.57 -22.78
CA ASP A 447 -9.21 13.96 -22.64
C ASP A 447 -8.06 14.88 -22.17
N THR A 448 -6.82 14.39 -22.15
CA THR A 448 -5.65 15.16 -21.69
C THR A 448 -4.34 14.77 -22.36
N ALA A 449 -3.50 15.75 -22.66
CA ALA A 449 -2.17 15.53 -23.24
C ALA A 449 -1.15 14.93 -22.24
N LYS A 450 -1.38 15.11 -20.93
CA LYS A 450 -0.53 14.60 -19.86
C LYS A 450 -1.37 14.10 -18.69
N VAL A 451 -0.90 13.03 -18.05
CA VAL A 451 -1.55 12.45 -16.86
C VAL A 451 -0.60 12.53 -15.69
N GLU A 452 -1.15 12.80 -14.51
CA GLU A 452 -0.41 12.77 -13.26
C GLU A 452 -0.29 11.33 -12.77
N ILE A 453 0.90 10.91 -12.38
CA ILE A 453 1.17 9.55 -11.87
C ILE A 453 1.77 9.55 -10.46
N ASP A 454 2.16 10.72 -9.96
CA ASP A 454 2.53 11.00 -8.58
C ASP A 454 2.41 12.51 -8.37
N ASN A 455 2.45 13.00 -7.14
CA ASN A 455 2.19 14.40 -6.85
C ASN A 455 3.18 15.34 -7.57
N GLY A 456 2.68 16.07 -8.58
CA GLY A 456 3.49 16.95 -9.43
C GLY A 456 4.34 16.23 -10.48
N ILE A 457 4.16 14.92 -10.66
CA ILE A 457 4.86 14.10 -11.65
C ILE A 457 3.88 13.73 -12.77
N TYR A 458 4.16 14.24 -13.97
CA TYR A 458 3.32 14.03 -15.15
C TYR A 458 4.07 13.29 -16.24
N VAL A 459 3.33 12.49 -17.00
CA VAL A 459 3.83 11.81 -18.20
C VAL A 459 2.90 12.03 -19.38
N THR A 460 3.43 11.94 -20.59
CA THR A 460 2.67 11.99 -21.86
C THR A 460 2.55 10.60 -22.48
N CYS A 461 1.58 10.42 -23.37
CA CYS A 461 1.44 9.18 -24.12
C CYS A 461 2.72 8.84 -24.92
N GLU A 462 3.36 9.83 -25.54
CA GLU A 462 4.60 9.63 -26.29
C GLU A 462 5.78 9.18 -25.42
N GLN A 463 5.87 9.67 -24.17
CA GLN A 463 6.89 9.21 -23.23
C GLN A 463 6.69 7.74 -22.83
N LEU A 464 5.44 7.26 -22.82
CA LEU A 464 5.12 5.88 -22.46
C LEU A 464 5.20 4.92 -23.65
N ARG A 465 5.07 5.40 -24.89
CA ARG A 465 5.06 4.55 -26.10
C ARG A 465 6.20 3.52 -26.13
N PRO A 466 7.48 3.88 -25.88
CA PRO A 466 8.58 2.90 -25.91
C PRO A 466 8.38 1.73 -24.94
N PHE A 467 7.73 1.95 -23.80
CA PHE A 467 7.45 0.90 -22.81
C PHE A 467 6.37 -0.07 -23.29
N TYR A 468 5.36 0.43 -24.02
CA TYR A 468 4.34 -0.43 -24.64
C TYR A 468 4.86 -1.23 -25.84
N GLU A 469 5.82 -0.66 -26.57
CA GLU A 469 6.46 -1.27 -27.74
C GLU A 469 7.69 -2.12 -27.37
N THR A 470 8.00 -2.25 -26.08
CA THR A 470 9.11 -3.09 -25.63
C THR A 470 8.88 -4.53 -26.07
N ASN A 471 9.92 -5.16 -26.64
CA ASN A 471 9.86 -6.55 -27.06
C ASN A 471 9.58 -7.47 -25.87
N VAL A 472 8.82 -8.54 -26.12
CA VAL A 472 8.61 -9.59 -25.12
C VAL A 472 9.99 -10.21 -24.82
N PRO A 473 10.43 -10.23 -23.54
CA PRO A 473 11.67 -10.91 -23.19
C PRO A 473 11.61 -12.35 -23.70
N GLN A 474 12.62 -12.78 -24.45
CA GLN A 474 12.77 -14.21 -24.75
C GLN A 474 13.13 -14.89 -23.43
N LEU A 475 12.18 -15.64 -22.89
CA LEU A 475 12.36 -16.44 -21.69
C LEU A 475 13.10 -17.71 -22.13
N GLU A 476 14.42 -17.76 -21.93
CA GLU A 476 15.21 -18.99 -22.05
C GLU A 476 14.93 -19.98 -20.92
#